data_AF-A0A1H6E4T7-F1
#
_entry.id   AF-A0A1H6E4T7-F1
#
_cell.length_a   1.000
_cell.length_b   1.000
_cell.length_c   1.000
_cell.angle_alpha   90.00
_cell.angle_beta   90.00
_cell.angle_gamma   90.00
#
_symmetry.space_group_name_H-M   'P 1'
#
loop_
_entity.id
_entity.type
_entity.pdbx_description
1 polymer ?
#
loop_
_entity_poly.entity_id
_entity_poly.type
_entity_poly.pdbx_seq_one_letter_code
_entity_poly.pdbx_strand_id
1 'polypeptide(L)'
;PVRAPIGQAIRNTQLYVVDELLEPVPVGVPGELLVGGAGVGRGYLGDPVRTAMAFVPDPFSGVSGARLYRTGDVVRYLPDGRLEFLGRRDHQVKVRGQRIELGEIEAALREIDGVTDAVVTAVTDHLGQTRLAGYVAGAVDAALVRTQVARALPDAMVPSAVVVLDALPLTPNGKVDRAALPAPEFADRSEYVAPATVHEHLLASIYAEVLAVERVSALDDFFQLGGHSLLATQLMARVREQLGVEVPLRSLFEHPVLRDLAAVLAQAQTDSVPLEELLDEIEHLSDEEIEKLLADGDTPSP
;
A
#
# COMPACT_ATOMS: atom_id res chain seq x y z
N PRO A 1 21.14 -1.09 10.84
CA PRO A 1 21.07 -0.24 9.63
C PRO A 1 21.25 1.26 9.96
N VAL A 2 22.21 1.94 9.33
CA VAL A 2 22.39 3.39 9.46
C VAL A 2 21.21 4.06 8.74
N ARG A 3 20.32 4.73 9.47
CA ARG A 3 19.21 5.47 8.85
C ARG A 3 19.76 6.77 8.27
N ALA A 4 19.42 7.05 7.01
CA ALA A 4 19.79 8.33 6.39
C ALA A 4 19.12 9.48 7.17
N PRO A 5 19.86 10.53 7.56
CA PRO A 5 19.28 11.67 8.26
C PRO A 5 18.36 12.47 7.33
N ILE A 6 17.32 13.09 7.90
CA ILE A 6 16.38 13.95 7.18
C ILE A 6 16.94 15.36 6.89
N GLY A 7 18.17 15.63 7.32
CA GLY A 7 18.89 16.85 7.01
C GLY A 7 18.69 17.97 8.04
N GLN A 8 18.63 19.21 7.56
CA GLN A 8 18.51 20.43 8.37
C GLN A 8 17.31 21.25 7.90
N ALA A 9 16.95 22.27 8.68
CA ALA A 9 15.87 23.18 8.34
C ALA A 9 16.12 23.88 6.99
N ILE A 10 15.07 23.97 6.17
CA ILE A 10 15.08 24.83 4.99
C ILE A 10 14.93 26.31 5.40
N ARG A 11 15.16 27.23 4.45
CA ARG A 11 15.00 28.67 4.72
C ARG A 11 13.62 29.00 5.27
N ASN A 12 13.57 29.96 6.19
CA ASN A 12 12.35 30.45 6.85
C ASN A 12 11.58 29.39 7.67
N THR A 13 12.23 28.25 7.98
CA THR A 13 11.69 27.21 8.85
C THR A 13 12.56 27.10 10.10
N GLN A 14 11.93 26.96 11.26
CA GLN A 14 12.60 26.65 12.52
C GLN A 14 12.20 25.24 12.94
N LEU A 15 13.16 24.45 13.43
CA LEU A 15 12.92 23.09 13.92
C LEU A 15 13.33 23.05 15.39
N TYR A 16 12.48 22.47 16.22
CA TYR A 16 12.74 22.24 17.64
C TYR A 16 12.51 20.77 17.95
N VAL A 17 13.38 20.18 18.75
CA VAL A 17 13.21 18.82 19.27
C VAL A 17 13.02 18.96 20.76
N VAL A 18 11.84 18.56 21.26
CA VAL A 18 11.42 18.82 22.64
C VAL A 18 10.95 17.58 23.36
N ASP A 19 10.90 17.64 24.67
CA ASP A 19 10.28 16.64 25.52
C ASP A 19 8.76 16.87 25.71
N GLU A 20 8.15 16.12 26.63
CA GLU A 20 6.72 16.21 26.94
C GLU A 20 6.30 17.53 27.58
N LEU A 21 7.24 18.27 28.17
CA LEU A 21 7.04 19.57 28.82
C LEU A 21 7.30 20.74 27.86
N LEU A 22 7.54 20.46 26.57
CA LEU A 22 7.95 21.42 25.55
C LEU A 22 9.33 22.06 25.81
N GLU A 23 10.21 21.37 26.53
CA GLU A 23 11.59 21.81 26.74
C GLU A 23 12.53 21.24 25.66
N PRO A 24 13.42 22.05 25.06
CA PRO A 24 14.38 21.55 24.09
C PRO A 24 15.30 20.46 24.65
N VAL A 25 15.40 19.32 23.97
CA VAL A 25 16.25 18.21 24.40
C VAL A 25 17.70 18.37 23.90
N PRO A 26 18.70 17.79 24.61
CA PRO A 26 20.10 17.79 24.16
C PRO A 26 20.34 17.03 22.85
N VAL A 27 21.48 17.30 22.21
CA VAL A 27 21.94 16.54 21.02
C VAL A 27 22.04 15.05 21.34
N GLY A 28 21.54 14.22 20.44
CA GLY A 28 21.50 12.76 20.59
C GLY A 28 20.29 12.22 21.37
N VAL A 29 19.55 13.06 22.08
CA VAL A 29 18.37 12.67 22.86
C VAL A 29 17.13 12.67 21.96
N PRO A 30 16.33 11.57 21.92
CA PRO A 30 15.06 11.55 21.22
C PRO A 30 14.05 12.54 21.80
N GLY A 31 13.31 13.24 20.94
CA GLY A 31 12.19 14.10 21.31
C GLY A 31 11.21 14.31 20.15
N GLU A 32 10.11 15.00 20.43
CA GLU A 32 9.11 15.36 19.42
C GLU A 32 9.63 16.51 18.54
N LEU A 33 9.52 16.36 17.22
CA LEU A 33 9.83 17.42 16.28
C LEU A 33 8.67 18.44 16.18
N LEU A 34 8.98 19.70 16.43
CA LEU A 34 8.11 20.85 16.20
C LEU A 34 8.65 21.70 15.06
N VAL A 35 7.73 22.24 14.24
CA VAL A 35 8.07 23.10 13.09
C VAL A 35 7.50 24.49 13.31
N GLY A 36 8.36 25.50 13.31
CA GLY A 36 8.02 26.92 13.33
C GLY A 36 8.36 27.63 12.01
N GLY A 37 7.98 28.89 11.93
CA GLY A 37 8.33 29.78 10.83
C GLY A 37 7.25 29.97 9.77
N ALA A 38 7.65 30.46 8.59
CA ALA A 38 6.73 30.94 7.56
C ALA A 38 5.89 29.82 6.92
N GLY A 39 6.35 28.56 6.99
CA GLY A 39 5.67 27.40 6.44
C GLY A 39 4.56 26.82 7.32
N VAL A 40 4.33 27.36 8.53
CA VAL A 40 3.31 26.83 9.44
C VAL A 40 1.91 27.13 8.90
N GLY A 41 1.13 26.06 8.67
CA GLY A 41 -0.22 26.13 8.11
C GLY A 41 -1.21 26.94 8.95
N ARG A 42 -2.34 27.33 8.34
CA ARG A 42 -3.40 28.10 9.04
C ARG A 42 -4.13 27.26 10.10
N GLY A 43 -4.29 25.98 9.83
CA GLY A 43 -5.04 25.02 10.65
C GLY A 43 -5.69 23.97 9.76
N TYR A 44 -6.51 23.11 10.37
CA TYR A 44 -7.39 22.18 9.66
C TYR A 44 -8.70 22.88 9.29
N LEU A 45 -9.15 22.67 8.05
CA LEU A 45 -10.37 23.29 7.54
C LEU A 45 -11.59 22.80 8.33
N GLY A 46 -12.33 23.71 8.96
CA GLY A 46 -13.55 23.38 9.71
C GLY A 46 -13.34 22.64 11.03
N ASP A 47 -12.10 22.40 11.46
CA ASP A 47 -11.78 21.64 12.67
C ASP A 47 -10.90 22.48 13.63
N PRO A 48 -11.51 23.37 14.43
CA PRO A 48 -10.78 24.22 15.36
C PRO A 48 -10.15 23.44 16.52
N VAL A 49 -10.74 22.30 16.91
CA VAL A 49 -10.23 21.47 18.01
C VAL A 49 -8.92 20.83 17.61
N ARG A 50 -8.88 20.15 16.46
CA ARG A 50 -7.65 19.55 15.93
C ARG A 50 -6.59 20.61 15.63
N THR A 51 -7.03 21.79 15.17
CA THR A 51 -6.13 22.92 14.94
C THR A 51 -5.45 23.36 16.24
N ALA A 52 -6.21 23.56 17.32
CA ALA A 52 -5.63 23.98 18.60
C ALA A 52 -4.68 22.93 19.20
N MET A 53 -4.94 21.64 18.96
CA MET A 53 -4.07 20.55 19.43
C MET A 53 -2.75 20.46 18.64
N ALA A 54 -2.79 20.69 17.33
CA ALA A 54 -1.62 20.54 16.45
C ALA A 54 -0.81 21.84 16.28
N PHE A 55 -1.42 23.01 16.40
CA PHE A 55 -0.79 24.31 16.21
C PHE A 55 -0.74 25.06 17.54
N VAL A 56 0.37 24.90 18.26
CA VAL A 56 0.58 25.45 19.61
C VAL A 56 1.34 26.78 19.56
N PRO A 57 1.27 27.63 20.60
CA PRO A 57 2.10 28.84 20.68
C PRO A 57 3.59 28.51 20.57
N ASP A 58 4.36 29.40 19.92
CA ASP A 58 5.82 29.30 19.82
C ASP A 58 6.50 30.10 20.93
N PRO A 59 7.06 29.46 21.98
CA PRO A 59 7.76 30.16 23.05
C PRO A 59 9.20 30.57 22.66
N PHE A 60 9.71 30.14 21.49
CA PHE A 60 11.13 30.23 21.15
C PHE A 60 11.45 31.37 20.19
N SER A 61 10.55 31.74 19.28
CA SER A 61 10.87 32.71 18.21
C SER A 61 10.86 34.17 18.66
N GLY A 62 10.28 34.50 19.82
CA GLY A 62 10.13 35.88 20.30
C GLY A 62 9.16 36.74 19.44
N VAL A 63 8.51 36.14 18.44
CA VAL A 63 7.54 36.82 17.57
C VAL A 63 6.14 36.66 18.17
N SER A 64 5.45 37.78 18.39
CA SER A 64 4.09 37.76 18.92
C SER A 64 3.14 37.00 17.98
N GLY A 65 2.39 36.05 18.53
CA GLY A 65 1.44 35.22 17.78
C GLY A 65 2.07 34.14 16.91
N ALA A 66 3.38 33.91 17.01
CA ALA A 66 4.02 32.78 16.35
C ALA A 66 3.48 31.44 16.89
N ARG A 67 3.45 30.44 16.01
CA ARG A 67 2.92 29.11 16.29
C ARG A 67 3.91 28.05 15.83
N LEU A 68 3.92 26.94 16.55
CA LEU A 68 4.60 25.71 16.17
C LEU A 68 3.58 24.67 15.73
N TYR A 69 3.91 23.93 14.69
CA TYR A 69 3.20 22.73 14.29
C TYR A 69 3.82 21.50 14.93
N ARG A 70 3.01 20.73 15.66
CA ARG A 70 3.35 19.42 16.21
C ARG A 70 3.35 18.38 15.10
N THR A 71 4.52 17.91 14.71
CA THR A 71 4.62 16.97 13.59
C THR A 71 4.15 15.56 13.96
N GLY A 72 4.22 15.22 15.26
CA GLY A 72 4.08 13.86 15.78
C GLY A 72 5.28 12.96 15.47
N ASP A 73 6.34 13.45 14.84
CA ASP A 73 7.56 12.69 14.57
C ASP A 73 8.50 12.69 15.79
N VAL A 74 9.11 11.55 16.09
CA VAL A 74 10.18 11.41 17.07
C VAL A 74 11.51 11.41 16.33
N VAL A 75 12.37 12.36 16.68
CA VAL A 75 13.67 12.58 16.04
C VAL A 75 14.74 12.83 17.09
N ARG A 76 16.00 12.88 16.68
CA ARG A 76 17.09 13.45 17.48
C ARG A 76 18.05 14.23 16.60
N TYR A 77 18.71 15.22 17.18
CA TYR A 77 19.86 15.85 16.53
C TYR A 77 21.07 14.91 16.58
N LEU A 78 21.75 14.79 15.45
CA LEU A 78 23.07 14.22 15.33
C LEU A 78 24.13 15.26 15.73
N PRO A 79 25.36 14.85 16.07
CA PRO A 79 26.44 15.76 16.42
C PRO A 79 26.79 16.80 15.33
N ASP A 80 26.46 16.52 14.07
CA ASP A 80 26.67 17.41 12.93
C ASP A 80 25.48 18.36 12.65
N GLY A 81 24.50 18.40 13.55
CA GLY A 81 23.33 19.26 13.47
C GLY A 81 22.23 18.77 12.53
N ARG A 82 22.40 17.61 11.88
CA ARG A 82 21.32 16.98 11.09
C ARG A 82 20.35 16.25 12.00
N LEU A 83 19.12 16.08 11.55
CA LEU A 83 18.11 15.29 12.26
C LEU A 83 18.10 13.84 11.78
N GLU A 84 18.05 12.91 12.72
CA GLU A 84 17.76 11.50 12.46
C GLU A 84 16.30 11.19 12.84
N PHE A 85 15.58 10.54 11.93
CA PHE A 85 14.20 10.12 12.16
C PHE A 85 14.13 8.77 12.87
N LEU A 86 13.47 8.74 14.04
CA LEU A 86 13.39 7.57 14.90
C LEU A 86 12.03 6.87 14.79
N GLY A 87 10.95 7.62 14.57
CA GLY A 87 9.61 7.08 14.41
C GLY A 87 8.54 8.16 14.57
N ARG A 88 7.33 7.74 14.92
CA ARG A 88 6.23 8.65 15.28
C ARG A 88 5.78 8.43 16.71
N ARG A 89 5.31 9.49 17.35
CA ARG A 89 4.72 9.48 18.69
C ARG A 89 3.25 9.03 18.64
N ASP A 90 2.57 9.34 17.54
CA ASP A 90 1.24 8.83 17.25
C ASP A 90 1.30 7.50 16.47
N HIS A 91 0.14 6.90 16.27
CA HIS A 91 -0.01 5.65 15.52
C HIS A 91 -0.02 5.85 14.00
N GLN A 92 0.39 7.00 13.49
CA GLN A 92 0.43 7.20 12.03
C GLN A 92 1.60 6.43 11.43
N VAL A 93 1.35 5.81 10.29
CA VAL A 93 2.33 4.94 9.62
C VAL A 93 2.52 5.36 8.18
N LYS A 94 3.72 5.11 7.65
CA LYS A 94 3.97 5.24 6.21
C LYS A 94 3.89 3.85 5.59
N VAL A 95 2.86 3.64 4.79
CA VAL A 95 2.65 2.41 4.03
C VAL A 95 2.78 2.76 2.57
N ARG A 96 3.72 2.13 1.85
CA ARG A 96 3.93 2.35 0.40
C ARG A 96 4.12 3.84 0.04
N GLY A 97 4.79 4.61 0.91
CA GLY A 97 5.02 6.06 0.72
C GLY A 97 3.84 6.97 1.05
N GLN A 98 2.67 6.41 1.37
CA GLN A 98 1.49 7.17 1.78
C GLN A 98 1.43 7.28 3.30
N ARG A 99 0.98 8.44 3.79
CA ARG A 99 0.72 8.66 5.21
C ARG A 99 -0.69 8.13 5.51
N ILE A 100 -0.76 7.15 6.40
CA ILE A 100 -2.02 6.51 6.77
C ILE A 100 -2.30 6.76 8.25
N GLU A 101 -3.54 7.21 8.52
CA GLU A 101 -4.11 7.36 9.84
C GLU A 101 -4.73 6.02 10.27
N LEU A 102 -4.06 5.27 11.15
CA LEU A 102 -4.58 3.96 11.57
C LEU A 102 -5.96 4.06 12.24
N GLY A 103 -6.23 5.15 12.95
CA GLY A 103 -7.52 5.39 13.60
C GLY A 103 -8.71 5.46 12.63
N GLU A 104 -8.50 5.87 11.38
CA GLU A 104 -9.55 5.89 10.35
C GLU A 104 -9.94 4.45 9.96
N ILE A 105 -8.93 3.58 9.80
CA ILE A 105 -9.13 2.16 9.50
C ILE A 105 -9.78 1.46 10.69
N GLU A 106 -9.32 1.76 11.90
CA GLU A 106 -9.93 1.24 13.14
C GLU A 106 -11.40 1.67 13.30
N ALA A 107 -11.76 2.89 12.88
CA ALA A 107 -13.15 3.34 12.89
C ALA A 107 -14.00 2.54 11.89
N ALA A 108 -13.54 2.41 10.64
CA ALA A 108 -14.23 1.64 9.62
C ALA A 108 -14.41 0.16 9.99
N LEU A 109 -13.40 -0.45 10.64
CA LEU A 109 -13.51 -1.82 11.15
C LEU A 109 -14.60 -1.97 12.21
N ARG A 110 -14.79 -0.97 13.08
CA ARG A 110 -15.83 -0.99 14.13
C ARG A 110 -17.24 -0.74 13.59
N GLU A 111 -17.40 -0.25 12.37
CA GLU A 111 -18.70 -0.10 11.72
C GLU A 111 -19.25 -1.43 11.18
N ILE A 112 -18.44 -2.49 11.17
CA ILE A 112 -18.85 -3.81 10.69
C ILE A 112 -19.67 -4.55 11.75
N ASP A 113 -20.84 -5.03 11.35
CA ASP A 113 -21.71 -5.82 12.21
C ASP A 113 -20.97 -7.03 12.81
N GLY A 114 -21.01 -7.14 14.15
CA GLY A 114 -20.36 -8.19 14.91
C GLY A 114 -18.96 -7.85 15.42
N VAL A 115 -18.33 -6.77 14.94
CA VAL A 115 -17.08 -6.25 15.50
C VAL A 115 -17.41 -5.43 16.75
N THR A 116 -16.79 -5.78 17.88
CA THR A 116 -16.98 -5.08 19.16
C THR A 116 -15.86 -4.09 19.44
N ASP A 117 -14.64 -4.39 19.00
CA ASP A 117 -13.51 -3.46 19.02
C ASP A 117 -12.51 -3.82 17.92
N ALA A 118 -11.66 -2.86 17.53
CA ALA A 118 -10.64 -3.05 16.53
C ALA A 118 -9.38 -2.23 16.82
N VAL A 119 -8.22 -2.76 16.47
CA VAL A 119 -6.94 -2.04 16.46
C VAL A 119 -6.19 -2.37 15.17
N VAL A 120 -5.49 -1.39 14.60
CA VAL A 120 -4.66 -1.62 13.41
C VAL A 120 -3.21 -1.36 13.78
N THR A 121 -2.32 -2.17 13.24
CA THR A 121 -0.87 -1.96 13.33
C THR A 121 -0.23 -2.05 11.96
N ALA A 122 0.94 -1.45 11.83
CA ALA A 122 1.81 -1.68 10.69
C ALA A 122 2.91 -2.67 11.06
N VAL A 123 3.08 -3.69 10.23
CA VAL A 123 4.12 -4.70 10.38
C VAL A 123 5.08 -4.55 9.22
N THR A 124 6.36 -4.41 9.53
CA THR A 124 7.42 -4.41 8.54
C THR A 124 7.98 -5.83 8.43
N ASP A 125 7.99 -6.40 7.23
CA ASP A 125 8.57 -7.70 6.99
C ASP A 125 10.10 -7.66 6.85
N HIS A 126 10.69 -8.84 6.67
CA HIS A 126 12.14 -9.04 6.52
C HIS A 126 12.72 -8.34 5.27
N LEU A 127 11.88 -7.99 4.28
CA LEU A 127 12.27 -7.24 3.08
C LEU A 127 12.14 -5.72 3.27
N GLY A 128 11.74 -5.27 4.47
CA GLY A 128 11.53 -3.86 4.77
C GLY A 128 10.19 -3.31 4.24
N GLN A 129 9.31 -4.17 3.73
CA GLN A 129 7.99 -3.75 3.27
C GLN A 129 7.05 -3.63 4.47
N THR A 130 6.37 -2.49 4.56
CA THR A 130 5.39 -2.24 5.62
C THR A 130 3.99 -2.58 5.12
N ARG A 131 3.29 -3.45 5.85
CA ARG A 131 1.91 -3.89 5.59
C ARG A 131 1.02 -3.61 6.79
N LEU A 132 -0.27 -3.47 6.55
CA LEU A 132 -1.27 -3.22 7.60
C LEU A 132 -1.85 -4.55 8.10
N ALA A 133 -1.96 -4.71 9.40
CA ALA A 133 -2.69 -5.80 10.03
C ALA A 133 -3.77 -5.25 10.95
N GLY A 134 -5.02 -5.66 10.69
CA GLY A 134 -6.17 -5.33 11.51
C GLY A 134 -6.47 -6.45 12.49
N TYR A 135 -6.71 -6.11 13.75
CA TYR A 135 -7.15 -7.04 14.78
C TYR A 135 -8.55 -6.64 15.19
N VAL A 136 -9.48 -7.58 15.13
CA VAL A 136 -10.89 -7.35 15.47
C VAL A 136 -11.29 -8.29 16.59
N ALA A 137 -12.05 -7.78 17.56
CA ALA A 137 -12.67 -8.58 18.60
C ALA A 137 -14.16 -8.78 18.29
N GLY A 138 -14.64 -10.03 18.28
CA GLY A 138 -16.05 -10.33 18.00
C GLY A 138 -16.26 -11.62 17.21
N ALA A 139 -17.53 -11.99 17.03
CA ALA A 139 -17.92 -13.20 16.29
C ALA A 139 -18.09 -12.86 14.80
N VAL A 140 -16.97 -12.67 14.09
CA VAL A 140 -16.93 -12.26 12.68
C VAL A 140 -16.01 -13.14 11.85
N ASP A 141 -16.26 -13.19 10.55
CA ASP A 141 -15.38 -13.81 9.58
C ASP A 141 -14.35 -12.80 9.05
N ALA A 142 -13.06 -13.16 9.10
CA ALA A 142 -11.96 -12.28 8.72
C ALA A 142 -12.01 -11.87 7.24
N ALA A 143 -12.41 -12.78 6.35
CA ALA A 143 -12.48 -12.50 4.92
C ALA A 143 -13.63 -11.53 4.61
N LEU A 144 -14.79 -11.74 5.23
CA LEU A 144 -15.94 -10.83 5.11
C LEU A 144 -15.59 -9.42 5.59
N VAL A 145 -14.95 -9.30 6.77
CA VAL A 145 -14.48 -8.03 7.32
C VAL A 145 -13.59 -7.31 6.32
N ARG A 146 -12.58 -8.00 5.77
CA ARG A 146 -11.67 -7.42 4.78
C ARG A 146 -12.41 -6.94 3.51
N THR A 147 -13.34 -7.75 2.98
CA THR A 147 -14.14 -7.38 1.81
C THR A 147 -15.01 -6.15 2.05
N GLN A 148 -15.58 -6.01 3.25
CA GLN A 148 -16.39 -4.85 3.60
C GLN A 148 -15.55 -3.58 3.75
N VAL A 149 -14.40 -3.66 4.43
CA VAL A 149 -13.47 -2.52 4.55
C VAL A 149 -12.99 -2.05 3.17
N ALA A 150 -12.70 -2.98 2.26
CA ALA A 150 -12.27 -2.65 0.89
C ALA A 150 -13.32 -1.88 0.08
N ARG A 151 -14.60 -1.91 0.47
CA ARG A 151 -15.67 -1.11 -0.16
C ARG A 151 -15.76 0.30 0.42
N ALA A 152 -15.31 0.50 1.66
CA ALA A 152 -15.45 1.74 2.39
C ALA A 152 -14.17 2.61 2.35
N LEU A 153 -13.00 1.99 2.24
CA LEU A 153 -11.71 2.66 2.30
C LEU A 153 -10.92 2.51 1.00
N PRO A 154 -10.00 3.45 0.70
CA PRO A 154 -9.02 3.27 -0.38
C PRO A 154 -8.15 2.02 -0.17
N ASP A 155 -7.74 1.35 -1.25
CA ASP A 155 -6.94 0.11 -1.21
C ASP A 155 -5.70 0.16 -0.32
N ALA A 156 -5.02 1.31 -0.29
CA ALA A 156 -3.82 1.49 0.52
C ALA A 156 -4.08 1.40 2.04
N MET A 157 -5.33 1.65 2.47
CA MET A 157 -5.79 1.62 3.85
C MET A 157 -6.41 0.28 4.25
N VAL A 158 -6.66 -0.63 3.29
CA VAL A 158 -7.23 -1.94 3.57
C VAL A 158 -6.16 -2.84 4.24
N PRO A 159 -6.43 -3.40 5.44
CA PRO A 159 -5.50 -4.32 6.08
C PRO A 159 -5.18 -5.53 5.18
N SER A 160 -3.89 -5.86 5.08
CA SER A 160 -3.41 -7.04 4.34
C SER A 160 -3.66 -8.33 5.11
N ALA A 161 -3.84 -8.25 6.43
CA ALA A 161 -4.29 -9.34 7.28
C ALA A 161 -5.38 -8.84 8.24
N VAL A 162 -6.35 -9.71 8.53
CA VAL A 162 -7.37 -9.49 9.57
C VAL A 162 -7.29 -10.66 10.54
N VAL A 163 -7.00 -10.38 11.81
CA VAL A 163 -6.90 -11.38 12.87
C VAL A 163 -8.10 -11.21 13.80
N VAL A 164 -8.90 -12.26 13.95
CA VAL A 164 -10.04 -12.28 14.86
C VAL A 164 -9.59 -12.79 16.22
N LEU A 165 -9.90 -12.03 17.27
CA LEU A 165 -9.57 -12.33 18.66
C LEU A 165 -10.85 -12.40 19.50
N ASP A 166 -10.80 -13.14 20.60
CA ASP A 166 -11.88 -13.12 21.60
C ASP A 166 -11.98 -11.74 22.26
N ALA A 167 -10.83 -11.11 22.53
CA ALA A 167 -10.72 -9.76 23.07
C ALA A 167 -9.34 -9.15 22.72
N LEU A 168 -9.29 -7.82 22.60
CA LEU A 168 -8.00 -7.13 22.44
C LEU A 168 -7.19 -7.19 23.74
N PRO A 169 -5.86 -7.43 23.68
CA PRO A 169 -5.01 -7.40 24.87
C PRO A 169 -4.96 -5.97 25.40
N LEU A 170 -5.13 -5.81 26.72
CA LEU A 170 -5.10 -4.53 27.40
C LEU A 170 -3.93 -4.46 28.38
N THR A 171 -3.28 -3.30 28.44
CA THR A 171 -2.37 -2.90 29.52
C THR A 171 -3.12 -2.79 30.86
N PRO A 172 -2.42 -2.77 32.01
CA PRO A 172 -3.06 -2.54 33.31
C PRO A 172 -3.87 -1.23 33.42
N ASN A 173 -3.59 -0.26 32.55
CA ASN A 173 -4.29 1.02 32.46
C ASN A 173 -5.52 0.99 31.53
N GLY A 174 -5.92 -0.19 31.02
CA GLY A 174 -7.07 -0.35 30.15
C GLY A 174 -6.87 0.11 28.70
N LYS A 175 -5.64 0.46 28.30
CA LYS A 175 -5.30 0.75 26.89
C LYS A 175 -4.89 -0.52 26.16
N VAL A 176 -5.12 -0.60 24.85
CA VAL A 176 -4.66 -1.73 24.02
C VAL A 176 -3.13 -1.90 24.12
N ASP A 177 -2.70 -3.11 24.49
CA ASP A 177 -1.31 -3.52 24.51
C ASP A 177 -0.90 -4.08 23.14
N ARG A 178 -0.39 -3.20 22.28
CA ARG A 178 0.03 -3.56 20.93
C ARG A 178 1.22 -4.51 20.89
N ALA A 179 2.03 -4.57 21.95
CA ALA A 179 3.17 -5.49 22.02
C ALA A 179 2.72 -6.93 22.33
N ALA A 180 1.55 -7.10 22.92
CA ALA A 180 0.94 -8.39 23.22
C ALA A 180 0.02 -8.91 22.09
N LEU A 181 -0.14 -8.16 20.99
CA LEU A 181 -0.88 -8.64 19.83
C LEU A 181 -0.15 -9.84 19.19
N PRO A 182 -0.88 -10.90 18.82
CA PRO A 182 -0.27 -12.04 18.14
C PRO A 182 0.31 -11.59 16.80
N ALA A 183 1.40 -12.23 16.37
CA ALA A 183 1.95 -11.96 15.05
C ALA A 183 0.89 -12.29 13.98
N PRO A 184 0.58 -11.36 13.06
CA PRO A 184 -0.43 -11.61 12.05
C PRO A 184 0.15 -12.55 11.00
N GLU A 185 -0.61 -13.60 10.71
CA GLU A 185 -0.39 -14.38 9.51
C GLU A 185 -0.97 -13.58 8.35
N PHE A 186 -0.10 -12.92 7.61
CA PHE A 186 -0.47 -12.51 6.26
C PHE A 186 -0.72 -13.81 5.52
N ALA A 187 -1.91 -13.97 4.93
CA ALA A 187 -2.22 -15.13 4.13
C ALA A 187 -1.12 -15.30 3.08
N ASP A 188 -0.17 -16.18 3.37
CA ASP A 188 0.86 -16.57 2.45
C ASP A 188 0.14 -17.37 1.38
N ARG A 189 0.09 -16.81 0.17
CA ARG A 189 -0.32 -17.44 -1.09
C ARG A 189 -1.59 -18.30 -0.94
N SER A 190 -2.71 -17.79 -1.43
CA SER A 190 -3.82 -18.63 -1.90
C SER A 190 -3.28 -19.93 -2.50
N GLU A 191 -3.93 -21.07 -2.21
CA GLU A 191 -3.54 -22.39 -2.73
C GLU A 191 -3.00 -22.26 -4.15
N TYR A 192 -1.77 -22.74 -4.38
CA TYR A 192 -1.10 -22.47 -5.63
C TYR A 192 -1.91 -23.07 -6.80
N VAL A 193 -2.39 -22.18 -7.67
CA VAL A 193 -3.05 -22.53 -8.92
C VAL A 193 -2.06 -22.20 -10.03
N ALA A 194 -1.67 -23.22 -10.79
CA ALA A 194 -0.77 -23.01 -11.92
C ALA A 194 -1.43 -22.08 -12.96
N PRO A 195 -0.67 -21.14 -13.55
CA PRO A 195 -1.06 -20.46 -14.79
C PRO A 195 -1.52 -21.48 -15.84
N ALA A 196 -2.64 -21.22 -16.49
CA ALA A 196 -3.26 -22.14 -17.44
C ALA A 196 -3.16 -21.66 -18.89
N THR A 197 -3.24 -20.34 -19.12
CA THR A 197 -3.24 -19.74 -20.47
C THR A 197 -1.88 -19.14 -20.82
N VAL A 198 -1.61 -18.89 -22.11
CA VAL A 198 -0.37 -18.23 -22.55
C VAL A 198 -0.20 -16.86 -21.88
N HIS A 199 -1.27 -16.05 -21.82
CA HIS A 199 -1.27 -14.76 -21.13
C HIS A 199 -1.03 -14.90 -19.63
N GLU A 200 -1.60 -15.90 -18.97
CA GLU A 200 -1.33 -16.15 -17.55
C GLU A 200 0.16 -16.50 -17.31
N HIS A 201 0.77 -17.34 -18.16
CA HIS A 201 2.19 -17.72 -18.02
C HIS A 201 3.14 -16.54 -18.23
N LEU A 202 2.91 -15.74 -19.26
CA LEU A 202 3.70 -14.54 -19.54
C LEU A 202 3.57 -13.53 -18.40
N LEU A 203 2.34 -13.24 -17.97
CA LEU A 203 2.08 -12.30 -16.89
C LEU A 203 2.68 -12.76 -15.57
N ALA A 204 2.59 -14.06 -15.24
CA ALA A 204 3.21 -14.64 -14.05
C ALA A 204 4.73 -14.44 -14.02
N SER A 205 5.38 -14.57 -15.19
CA SER A 205 6.82 -14.38 -15.34
C SER A 205 7.21 -12.92 -15.07
N ILE A 206 6.46 -11.97 -15.63
CA ILE A 206 6.70 -10.54 -15.39
C ILE A 206 6.42 -10.17 -13.93
N TYR A 207 5.38 -10.73 -13.30
CA TYR A 207 5.11 -10.53 -11.87
C TYR A 207 6.27 -11.01 -11.01
N ALA A 208 6.77 -12.22 -11.25
CA ALA A 208 7.88 -12.80 -10.50
C ALA A 208 9.12 -11.90 -10.54
N GLU A 209 9.44 -11.34 -11.70
CA GLU A 209 10.55 -10.40 -11.88
C GLU A 209 10.32 -9.05 -11.17
N VAL A 210 9.13 -8.45 -11.35
CA VAL A 210 8.80 -7.13 -10.79
C VAL A 210 8.75 -7.18 -9.26
N LEU A 211 8.14 -8.23 -8.71
CA LEU A 211 7.90 -8.39 -7.29
C LEU A 211 9.06 -9.10 -6.57
N ALA A 212 10.04 -9.61 -7.33
CA ALA A 212 11.15 -10.41 -6.84
C ALA A 212 10.69 -11.64 -6.01
N VAL A 213 9.68 -12.36 -6.52
CA VAL A 213 9.13 -13.57 -5.90
C VAL A 213 9.44 -14.80 -6.75
N GLU A 214 9.69 -15.94 -6.11
CA GLU A 214 10.06 -17.18 -6.81
C GLU A 214 8.95 -17.74 -7.71
N ARG A 215 7.69 -17.59 -7.30
CA ARG A 215 6.54 -18.18 -7.97
C ARG A 215 5.29 -17.34 -7.72
N VAL A 216 4.45 -17.26 -8.76
CA VAL A 216 3.17 -16.53 -8.76
C VAL A 216 2.06 -17.49 -9.19
N SER A 217 0.99 -17.56 -8.40
CA SER A 217 -0.24 -18.30 -8.67
C SER A 217 -1.13 -17.53 -9.65
N ALA A 218 -1.95 -18.24 -10.43
CA ALA A 218 -2.96 -17.61 -11.29
C ALA A 218 -3.99 -16.80 -10.50
N LEU A 219 -4.17 -17.12 -9.21
CA LEU A 219 -5.09 -16.43 -8.31
C LEU A 219 -4.41 -15.39 -7.41
N ASP A 220 -3.10 -15.17 -7.59
CA ASP A 220 -2.41 -14.16 -6.80
C ASP A 220 -2.84 -12.74 -7.22
N ASP A 221 -3.07 -11.92 -6.20
CA ASP A 221 -3.32 -10.49 -6.34
C ASP A 221 -2.00 -9.72 -6.27
N PHE A 222 -1.75 -8.86 -7.27
CA PHE A 222 -0.53 -8.06 -7.39
C PHE A 222 -0.18 -7.27 -6.14
N PHE A 223 -1.18 -6.62 -5.53
CA PHE A 223 -0.99 -5.75 -4.37
C PHE A 223 -0.87 -6.56 -3.08
N GLN A 224 -1.46 -7.75 -3.02
CA GLN A 224 -1.26 -8.69 -1.92
C GLN A 224 0.14 -9.30 -1.93
N LEU A 225 0.72 -9.50 -3.12
CA LEU A 225 2.12 -9.92 -3.30
C LEU A 225 3.15 -8.80 -3.02
N GLY A 226 2.73 -7.64 -2.52
CA GLY A 226 3.62 -6.51 -2.22
C GLY A 226 3.74 -5.48 -3.35
N GLY A 227 2.98 -5.64 -4.44
CA GLY A 227 2.87 -4.65 -5.50
C GLY A 227 2.38 -3.29 -4.99
N HIS A 228 2.86 -2.22 -5.62
CA HIS A 228 2.45 -0.84 -5.37
C HIS A 228 2.57 -0.01 -6.65
N SER A 229 2.10 1.24 -6.65
CA SER A 229 1.96 2.04 -7.88
C SER A 229 3.23 2.13 -8.74
N LEU A 230 4.42 2.28 -8.14
CA LEU A 230 5.68 2.25 -8.89
C LEU A 230 5.95 0.89 -9.56
N LEU A 231 5.76 -0.22 -8.84
CA LEU A 231 5.90 -1.57 -9.41
C LEU A 231 4.81 -1.85 -10.44
N ALA A 232 3.60 -1.32 -10.24
CA ALA A 232 2.49 -1.40 -11.19
C ALA A 232 2.84 -0.71 -12.51
N THR A 233 3.44 0.48 -12.46
CA THR A 233 3.95 1.17 -13.66
C THR A 233 5.03 0.37 -14.37
N GLN A 234 5.97 -0.22 -13.61
CA GLN A 234 7.03 -1.07 -14.18
C GLN A 234 6.46 -2.34 -14.82
N LEU A 235 5.48 -2.97 -14.16
CA LEU A 235 4.76 -4.14 -14.65
C LEU A 235 4.07 -3.83 -15.98
N MET A 236 3.28 -2.76 -16.04
CA MET A 236 2.57 -2.36 -17.28
C MET A 236 3.53 -2.00 -18.41
N ALA A 237 4.67 -1.38 -18.10
CA ALA A 237 5.70 -1.10 -19.10
C ALA A 237 6.29 -2.39 -19.72
N ARG A 238 6.59 -3.40 -18.89
CA ARG A 238 7.08 -4.70 -19.35
C ARG A 238 6.02 -5.51 -20.07
N VAL A 239 4.76 -5.45 -19.62
CA VAL A 239 3.63 -6.08 -20.32
C VAL A 239 3.52 -5.54 -21.74
N ARG A 240 3.55 -4.21 -21.92
CA ARG A 240 3.53 -3.60 -23.26
C ARG A 240 4.73 -4.04 -24.11
N GLU A 241 5.93 -4.08 -23.52
CA GLU A 241 7.16 -4.47 -24.23
C GLU A 241 7.14 -5.95 -24.66
N GLN A 242 6.67 -6.86 -23.82
CA GLN A 242 6.73 -8.30 -24.07
C GLN A 242 5.52 -8.86 -24.81
N LEU A 243 4.32 -8.29 -24.60
CA LEU A 243 3.07 -8.78 -25.18
C LEU A 243 2.59 -7.92 -26.35
N GLY A 244 3.13 -6.71 -26.53
CA GLY A 244 2.70 -5.78 -27.58
C GLY A 244 1.31 -5.17 -27.33
N VAL A 245 0.72 -5.40 -26.15
CA VAL A 245 -0.64 -4.94 -25.80
C VAL A 245 -0.54 -3.76 -24.84
N GLU A 246 -1.30 -2.70 -25.11
CA GLU A 246 -1.43 -1.56 -24.21
C GLU A 246 -2.80 -1.55 -23.54
N VAL A 247 -2.81 -1.77 -22.22
CA VAL A 247 -3.98 -1.59 -21.37
C VAL A 247 -3.74 -0.43 -20.40
N PRO A 248 -4.76 0.37 -20.06
CA PRO A 248 -4.60 1.45 -19.11
C PRO A 248 -4.21 0.88 -17.74
N LEU A 249 -3.32 1.58 -17.02
CA LEU A 249 -2.85 1.19 -15.67
C LEU A 249 -4.02 0.93 -14.71
N ARG A 250 -5.15 1.64 -14.90
CA ARG A 250 -6.39 1.43 -14.16
C ARG A 250 -6.85 -0.03 -14.17
N SER A 251 -6.66 -0.75 -15.28
CA SER A 251 -7.10 -2.15 -15.43
C SER A 251 -6.47 -3.06 -14.38
N LEU A 252 -5.21 -2.81 -13.98
CA LEU A 252 -4.56 -3.56 -12.92
C LEU A 252 -5.19 -3.30 -11.54
N PHE A 253 -5.72 -2.10 -11.30
CA PHE A 253 -6.40 -1.78 -10.05
C PHE A 253 -7.82 -2.37 -10.02
N GLU A 254 -8.51 -2.40 -11.18
CA GLU A 254 -9.84 -3.00 -11.31
C GLU A 254 -9.78 -4.54 -11.32
N HIS A 255 -8.69 -5.11 -11.85
CA HIS A 255 -8.44 -6.55 -11.96
C HIS A 255 -7.05 -6.90 -11.39
N PRO A 256 -6.88 -6.86 -10.06
CA PRO A 256 -5.57 -7.07 -9.43
C PRO A 256 -5.12 -8.54 -9.40
N VAL A 257 -6.04 -9.47 -9.63
CA VAL A 257 -5.76 -10.92 -9.71
C VAL A 257 -5.16 -11.25 -11.07
N LEU A 258 -4.08 -12.02 -11.08
CA LEU A 258 -3.32 -12.36 -12.28
C LEU A 258 -4.20 -12.91 -13.40
N ARG A 259 -5.05 -13.91 -13.10
CA ARG A 259 -5.98 -14.50 -14.08
C ARG A 259 -6.93 -13.47 -14.69
N ASP A 260 -7.49 -12.60 -13.87
CA ASP A 260 -8.45 -11.60 -14.33
C ASP A 260 -7.75 -10.57 -15.23
N LEU A 261 -6.56 -10.12 -14.85
CA LEU A 261 -5.76 -9.22 -15.69
C LEU A 261 -5.30 -9.89 -17.00
N ALA A 262 -4.92 -11.17 -16.94
CA ALA A 262 -4.55 -11.94 -18.12
C ALA A 262 -5.71 -12.04 -19.12
N ALA A 263 -6.95 -12.19 -18.64
CA ALA A 263 -8.14 -12.18 -19.49
C ALA A 263 -8.36 -10.82 -20.17
N VAL A 264 -8.17 -9.72 -19.44
CA VAL A 264 -8.24 -8.35 -20.00
C VAL A 264 -7.17 -8.15 -21.09
N LEU A 265 -5.95 -8.62 -20.86
CA LEU A 265 -4.87 -8.55 -21.85
C LEU A 265 -5.17 -9.37 -23.10
N ALA A 266 -5.73 -10.58 -22.94
CA ALA A 266 -6.12 -11.43 -24.05
C ALA A 266 -7.23 -10.79 -24.91
N GLN A 267 -8.21 -10.16 -24.28
CA GLN A 267 -9.28 -9.44 -24.99
C GLN A 267 -8.72 -8.25 -25.78
N ALA A 268 -7.89 -7.42 -25.14
CA ALA A 268 -7.27 -6.27 -25.79
C ALA A 268 -6.37 -6.64 -26.96
N GLN A 269 -5.70 -7.80 -26.89
CA GLN A 269 -4.91 -8.33 -28.01
C GLN A 269 -5.80 -8.72 -29.20
N THR A 270 -6.94 -9.35 -28.92
CA THR A 270 -7.91 -9.75 -29.95
C THR A 270 -8.50 -8.53 -30.66
N ASP A 271 -8.81 -7.47 -29.90
CA ASP A 271 -9.37 -6.22 -30.44
C ASP A 271 -8.33 -5.40 -31.22
N SER A 272 -7.03 -5.65 -31.02
CA SER A 272 -5.93 -4.93 -31.67
C SER A 272 -5.53 -5.49 -33.05
N VAL A 273 -6.02 -6.67 -33.43
CA VAL A 273 -5.81 -7.23 -34.77
C VAL A 273 -6.98 -6.80 -35.66
N PRO A 274 -6.77 -5.93 -36.67
CA PRO A 274 -7.84 -5.54 -37.59
C PRO A 274 -8.35 -6.76 -38.34
N LEU A 275 -9.67 -6.92 -38.43
CA LEU A 275 -10.30 -7.97 -39.23
C LEU A 275 -9.84 -7.91 -40.70
N GLU A 276 -9.48 -6.73 -41.18
CA GLU A 276 -8.92 -6.48 -42.52
C GLU A 276 -7.52 -7.10 -42.72
N GLU A 277 -6.64 -7.13 -41.70
CA GLU A 277 -5.33 -7.79 -41.81
C GLU A 277 -5.46 -9.33 -41.83
N LEU A 278 -6.41 -9.87 -41.07
CA LEU A 278 -6.72 -11.30 -41.08
C LEU A 278 -7.37 -11.74 -42.40
N LEU A 279 -8.19 -10.88 -43.01
CA LEU A 279 -8.79 -11.12 -44.32
C LEU A 279 -7.75 -10.99 -45.44
N ASP A 280 -6.85 -10.01 -45.38
CA ASP A 280 -5.73 -9.89 -46.33
C ASP A 280 -4.78 -11.10 -46.27
N GLU A 281 -4.47 -11.60 -45.08
CA GLU A 281 -3.68 -12.84 -44.92
C GLU A 281 -4.40 -14.04 -45.56
N ILE A 282 -5.72 -14.17 -45.40
CA ILE A 282 -6.50 -15.25 -45.99
C ILE A 282 -6.63 -15.10 -47.51
N GLU A 283 -6.81 -13.89 -48.03
CA GLU A 283 -6.93 -13.61 -49.47
C GLU A 283 -5.61 -13.82 -50.24
N HIS A 284 -4.46 -13.79 -49.56
CA HIS A 284 -3.14 -14.02 -50.17
C HIS A 284 -2.63 -15.45 -50.02
N LEU A 285 -3.37 -16.33 -49.35
CA LEU A 285 -3.06 -17.77 -49.34
C LEU A 285 -3.34 -18.35 -50.72
N SER A 286 -2.38 -19.09 -51.26
CA SER A 286 -2.60 -19.89 -52.46
C SER A 286 -3.58 -21.03 -52.17
N ASP A 287 -4.27 -21.51 -53.21
CA ASP A 287 -5.19 -22.65 -53.10
C ASP A 287 -4.52 -23.89 -52.45
N GLU A 288 -3.22 -24.08 -52.68
CA GLU A 288 -2.40 -25.14 -52.06
C GLU A 288 -2.20 -24.96 -50.55
N GLU A 289 -2.07 -23.71 -50.08
CA GLU A 289 -1.93 -23.39 -48.66
C GLU A 289 -3.27 -23.49 -47.91
N ILE A 290 -4.37 -23.13 -48.59
CA ILE A 290 -5.73 -23.30 -48.07
C ILE A 290 -6.07 -24.79 -47.94
N GLU A 291 -5.77 -25.62 -48.95
CA GLU A 291 -5.96 -27.07 -48.87
C GLU A 291 -5.16 -27.71 -47.73
N LYS A 292 -3.93 -27.21 -47.48
CA LYS A 292 -3.08 -27.70 -46.39
C LYS A 292 -3.60 -27.33 -45.01
N LEU A 293 -4.09 -26.11 -44.83
CA LEU A 293 -4.75 -25.66 -43.59
C LEU A 293 -6.03 -26.44 -43.27
N LEU A 294 -6.80 -26.80 -44.31
CA LEU A 294 -8.00 -27.64 -44.17
C LEU A 294 -7.66 -29.11 -43.92
N ALA A 295 -6.50 -29.59 -44.39
CA ALA A 295 -6.02 -30.95 -44.14
C ALA A 295 -5.40 -31.12 -42.74
N ASP A 296 -4.76 -30.08 -42.19
CA ASP A 296 -4.18 -30.08 -40.84
C ASP A 296 -5.23 -29.80 -39.73
N GLY A 297 -6.41 -29.31 -40.12
CA GLY A 297 -7.60 -29.23 -39.26
C GLY A 297 -8.21 -30.61 -39.02
N ASP A 298 -7.60 -31.39 -38.13
CA ASP A 298 -8.12 -32.66 -37.63
C ASP A 298 -9.54 -32.44 -37.10
N THR A 299 -10.53 -32.77 -37.94
CA THR A 299 -11.93 -32.82 -37.54
C THR A 299 -12.08 -34.10 -36.72
N PRO A 300 -12.40 -34.04 -35.41
CA PRO A 300 -12.73 -35.26 -34.71
C PRO A 300 -13.96 -35.85 -35.39
N SER A 301 -13.78 -37.01 -36.01
CA SER A 301 -14.85 -37.81 -36.59
C SER A 301 -15.93 -38.12 -35.54
N PRO A 302 -17.18 -38.32 -35.98
CA PRO A 302 -18.39 -38.14 -35.16
C PRO A 302 -18.52 -39.06 -33.95
#